data_AF-A0A7Y7IIJ0-F1
#
_entry.id   AF-A0A7Y7IIJ0-F1
#
_cell.length_a   1.000
_cell.length_b   1.000
_cell.length_c   1.000
_cell.angle_alpha   90.00
_cell.angle_beta   90.00
_cell.angle_gamma   90.00
#
_symmetry.space_group_name_H-M   'P 1'
#
loop_
_entity.id
_entity.type
_entity.pdbx_description
1 polymer ?
#
loop_
_entity_poly.entity_id
_entity_poly.type
_entity_poly.pdbx_seq_one_letter_code
_entity_poly.pdbx_strand_id
1 'polypeptide(L)' 'MKIQNSDREQGKSTADSGTAHPAEGVAFAPKTKHRAASYDRGVQIAAARLRLVTDRQLGMETPTWIKELAAEKDRNSAS' A
#
# COMPACT_ATOMS: atom_id res chain seq x y z
N MET A 1 40.39 -6.18 46.75
CA MET A 1 39.91 -4.79 46.96
C MET A 1 39.78 -4.09 45.62
N LYS A 2 38.74 -3.25 45.48
CA LYS A 2 38.28 -2.45 44.32
C LYS A 2 37.10 -3.07 43.56
N ILE A 3 35.94 -2.78 44.13
CA ILE A 3 34.62 -2.74 43.49
C ILE A 3 34.56 -1.41 42.74
N GLN A 4 34.16 -1.42 41.48
CA GLN A 4 33.64 -0.25 40.78
C GLN A 4 32.38 -0.68 40.03
N ASN A 5 31.24 -0.48 40.69
CA ASN A 5 29.92 -0.46 40.05
C ASN A 5 29.56 1.01 39.81
N SER A 6 29.40 1.39 38.54
CA SER A 6 28.77 2.61 38.02
C SER A 6 28.26 2.20 36.64
N ASP A 7 27.02 2.37 36.22
CA ASP A 7 25.90 3.14 36.71
C ASP A 7 24.64 2.30 36.51
N ARG A 8 23.76 2.39 37.49
CA ARG A 8 22.39 1.90 37.41
C ARG A 8 21.55 2.99 36.73
N GLU A 9 20.33 2.61 36.39
CA GLU A 9 19.17 3.46 36.07
C GLU A 9 18.97 3.67 34.56
N GLN A 10 17.79 3.45 33.97
CA GLN A 10 16.50 3.03 34.49
C GLN A 10 15.55 2.82 33.28
N GLY A 11 14.68 1.82 33.40
CA GLY A 11 13.35 1.83 32.78
C GLY A 11 13.30 1.47 31.29
N LYS A 12 12.39 0.63 30.80
CA LYS A 12 11.10 0.25 31.36
C LYS A 12 10.64 -1.01 30.63
N SER A 13 10.41 -2.04 31.43
CA SER A 13 9.79 -3.31 31.06
C SER A 13 8.41 -3.09 30.44
N THR A 14 8.12 -3.78 29.34
CA THR A 14 6.80 -4.41 29.13
C THR A 14 7.00 -5.70 28.33
N ALA A 15 6.98 -6.81 29.07
CA ALA A 15 6.41 -8.10 28.69
C ALA A 15 6.56 -8.52 27.22
N ASP A 16 7.68 -9.19 26.97
CA ASP A 16 7.77 -10.26 25.99
C ASP A 16 6.82 -11.40 26.43
N SER A 17 5.62 -11.41 25.87
CA SER A 17 4.75 -12.59 25.88
C SER A 17 4.70 -13.11 24.46
N GLY A 18 5.46 -14.19 24.23
CA GLY A 18 5.58 -14.84 22.94
C GLY A 18 4.23 -15.18 22.30
N THR A 19 4.16 -14.96 21.00
CA THR A 19 3.38 -15.78 20.09
C THR A 19 4.23 -15.95 18.84
N ALA A 20 4.52 -17.21 18.54
CA ALA A 20 5.47 -17.63 17.54
C ALA A 20 5.04 -17.32 16.09
N HIS A 21 6.07 -17.37 15.22
CA HIS A 21 6.09 -17.58 13.76
C HIS A 21 6.23 -16.34 12.84
N PRO A 22 6.92 -16.44 11.69
CA PRO A 22 7.99 -17.38 11.28
C PRO A 22 9.23 -16.70 10.64
N ALA A 23 10.28 -17.51 10.50
CA ALA A 23 11.44 -17.42 9.59
C ALA A 23 11.67 -16.15 8.76
N GLU A 24 12.79 -15.49 9.07
CA GLU A 24 13.76 -14.93 8.12
C GLU A 24 13.19 -14.29 6.85
N GLY A 25 12.44 -13.20 7.03
CA GLY A 25 12.30 -12.20 6.00
C GLY A 25 13.63 -11.46 5.85
N VAL A 26 14.43 -11.84 4.84
CA VAL A 26 15.36 -10.89 4.22
C VAL A 26 14.55 -9.66 3.87
N ALA A 27 14.74 -8.61 4.67
CA ALA A 27 14.03 -7.35 4.55
C ALA A 27 14.48 -6.66 3.26
N PHE A 28 13.89 -7.04 2.13
CA PHE A 28 13.76 -6.15 0.99
C PHE A 28 12.75 -5.08 1.39
N ALA A 29 13.23 -4.07 2.10
CA ALA A 29 12.56 -2.79 2.15
C ALA A 29 12.86 -2.10 0.81
N PRO A 30 11.92 -2.01 -0.16
CA PRO A 30 12.08 -1.05 -1.21
C PRO A 30 11.96 0.33 -0.57
N LYS A 31 13.11 0.95 -0.30
CA LYS A 31 13.22 2.39 -0.08
C LYS A 31 12.93 3.08 -1.40
N THR A 32 11.68 3.09 -1.82
CA THR A 32 11.23 3.94 -2.90
C THR A 32 10.21 4.89 -2.31
N LYS A 33 10.63 6.15 -2.19
CA LYS A 33 9.72 7.29 -2.07
C LYS A 33 8.97 7.41 -3.41
N HIS A 34 8.11 6.43 -3.73
CA HIS A 34 7.17 6.58 -4.82
C HIS A 34 6.09 7.53 -4.29
N ARG A 35 6.29 8.84 -4.50
CA ARG A 35 5.16 9.75 -4.73
C ARG A 35 4.28 9.01 -5.72
N ALA A 36 3.10 8.54 -5.29
CA ALA A 36 2.21 7.65 -6.02
C ALA A 36 2.45 7.78 -7.52
N ALA A 37 3.25 6.85 -8.06
CA ALA A 37 3.73 6.94 -9.42
C ALA A 37 2.47 7.09 -10.27
N SER A 38 2.40 8.15 -11.04
CA SER A 38 1.30 8.43 -11.95
C SER A 38 1.11 7.22 -12.84
N TYR A 39 0.21 6.31 -12.43
CA TYR A 39 -0.17 5.15 -13.22
C TYR A 39 -0.56 5.65 -14.60
N ASP A 40 -0.19 4.90 -15.63
CA ASP A 40 -0.58 5.22 -17.00
C ASP A 40 -2.07 5.52 -17.03
N ARG A 41 -2.42 6.73 -17.48
CA ARG A 41 -3.81 7.20 -17.48
C ARG A 41 -4.69 6.26 -18.29
N GLY A 42 -4.17 5.65 -19.35
CA GLY A 42 -4.89 4.64 -20.14
C GLY A 42 -5.22 3.38 -19.32
N VAL A 43 -4.31 2.95 -18.44
CA VAL A 43 -4.58 1.82 -17.53
C VAL A 43 -5.69 2.17 -16.53
N GLN A 44 -5.70 3.40 -16.01
CA GLN A 44 -6.77 3.86 -15.11
C GLN A 44 -8.13 3.91 -15.82
N ILE A 45 -8.17 4.43 -17.05
CA ILE A 45 -9.39 4.47 -17.86
C ILE A 45 -9.87 3.05 -18.18
N ALA A 46 -8.97 2.14 -18.57
CA ALA A 46 -9.30 0.74 -18.82
C ALA A 46 -9.88 0.05 -17.57
N ALA A 47 -9.26 0.26 -16.40
CA ALA A 47 -9.77 -0.25 -15.14
C ALA A 47 -11.14 0.33 -14.78
N ALA A 48 -11.38 1.62 -15.04
CA ALA A 48 -12.67 2.27 -14.83
C ALA A 48 -13.77 1.70 -15.75
N ARG A 49 -13.44 1.45 -17.02
CA ARG A 49 -14.35 0.79 -17.98
C ARG A 49 -14.70 -0.63 -17.56
N LEU A 50 -13.70 -1.40 -17.11
CA LEU A 50 -13.93 -2.74 -16.57
C LEU A 50 -14.88 -2.68 -15.37
N ARG A 51 -14.65 -1.74 -14.45
CA ARG A 51 -15.49 -1.57 -13.26
C ARG A 51 -16.95 -1.27 -13.61
N LEU A 52 -17.21 -0.42 -14.60
CA LEU A 52 -18.57 -0.14 -15.08
C LEU A 52 -19.31 -1.41 -15.53
N VAL A 53 -18.63 -2.27 -16.29
CA VAL A 53 -19.21 -3.53 -16.75
C VAL A 53 -19.49 -4.45 -15.56
N THR A 54 -18.53 -4.60 -14.65
CA THR A 54 -18.67 -5.45 -13.47
C THR A 54 -19.82 -5.01 -12.58
N ASP A 55 -19.91 -3.72 -12.26
CA ASP A 55 -20.98 -3.18 -11.41
C ASP A 55 -22.36 -3.41 -12.06
N ARG A 56 -22.49 -3.16 -13.37
CA ARG A 56 -23.73 -3.45 -14.11
C ARG A 56 -24.13 -4.92 -14.03
N GLN A 57 -23.17 -5.84 -14.19
CA GLN A 57 -23.42 -7.28 -14.11
C GLN A 57 -23.83 -7.73 -12.70
N LEU A 58 -23.36 -7.03 -11.67
CA LEU A 58 -23.67 -7.30 -10.28
C LEU A 58 -24.88 -6.51 -9.77
N GLY A 59 -25.52 -5.68 -10.61
CA GLY A 59 -26.61 -4.80 -10.21
C GLY A 59 -26.21 -3.71 -9.21
N MET A 60 -24.92 -3.38 -9.12
CA MET A 60 -24.39 -2.33 -8.24
C MET A 60 -24.34 -0.99 -8.98
N GLU A 61 -24.54 0.10 -8.24
CA GLU A 61 -24.36 1.43 -8.78
C GLU A 61 -22.88 1.79 -8.87
N THR A 62 -22.40 2.11 -10.08
CA THR A 62 -21.03 2.63 -10.24
C THR A 62 -20.94 4.09 -9.78
N PRO A 63 -19.94 4.44 -8.94
CA PRO A 63 -19.67 5.80 -8.53
C PRO A 63 -19.44 6.77 -9.71
N THR A 64 -19.90 8.01 -9.56
CA THR A 64 -19.85 9.05 -10.61
C THR A 64 -18.43 9.33 -11.10
N TRP A 65 -17.45 9.40 -10.21
CA TRP A 65 -16.06 9.64 -10.59
C TRP A 65 -15.46 8.51 -11.47
N ILE A 66 -15.95 7.27 -11.34
CA ILE A 66 -15.55 6.15 -12.20
C ILE A 66 -16.20 6.28 -13.57
N LYS A 67 -17.48 6.69 -13.63
CA LYS A 67 -18.18 6.98 -14.89
C LYS A 67 -17.45 8.06 -15.68
N GLU A 68 -17.06 9.15 -15.01
CA GLU A 68 -16.27 10.23 -15.60
C GLU A 68 -14.90 9.76 -16.07
N LEU A 69 -14.20 8.98 -15.26
CA LEU A 69 -12.88 8.44 -15.60
C LEU A 69 -12.94 7.51 -16.82
N ALA A 70 -13.95 6.66 -16.92
CA ALA A 70 -14.13 5.74 -18.04
C ALA A 70 -14.49 6.44 -19.36
N ALA A 71 -15.16 7.60 -19.27
CA ALA A 71 -15.52 8.45 -20.40
C ALA A 71 -14.34 9.26 -20.94
N GLU A 72 -13.22 9.32 -20.21
CA GLU A 72 -12.04 10.04 -20.70
C GLU A 72 -11.42 9.32 -21.92
N LYS A 73 -11.00 10.12 -22.90
CA LYS A 73 -10.33 9.63 -24.10
C LYS A 73 -8.90 9.27 -23.75
N ASP A 74 -8.48 8.05 -24.12
CA ASP A 74 -7.12 7.57 -23.90
C ASP A 74 -6.13 8.49 -24.64
N ARG A 75 -5.49 9.39 -23.88
CA ARG A 75 -4.52 10.37 -24.42
C ARG A 75 -3.19 9.73 -24.83
N ASN A 76 -2.99 8.45 -24.53
CA ASN A 76 -1.75 7.71 -24.79
C ASN A 76 -1.81 6.82 -26.05
N SER A 77 -2.93 6.81 -26.80
CA SER A 77 -3.12 5.96 -27.99
C SER A 77 -2.70 6.61 -29.31
N ALA A 78 -2.01 7.76 -29.26
CA ALA A 78 -1.51 8.48 -30.42
C ALA A 78 0.01 8.69 -30.29
N SER A 79 0.78 7.64 -30.56
CA SER A 79 2.21 7.73 -30.85
C SER A 79 2.63 6.64 -31.82
#